data_AF-A0A1V6UC26-F1
#
_entry.id   AF-A0A1V6UC26-F1
#
_cell.length_a   1.000
_cell.length_b   1.000
_cell.length_c   1.000
_cell.angle_alpha   90.00
_cell.angle_beta   90.00
_cell.angle_gamma   90.00
#
_symmetry.space_group_name_H-M   'P 1'
#
loop_
_entity.id
_entity.type
_entity.pdbx_description
1 polymer ?
#
loop_
_entity_poly.entity_id
_entity_poly.type
_entity_poly.pdbx_seq_one_letter_code
_entity_poly.pdbx_strand_id
1 'polypeptide(L)'
;MGIVPDSEYMLRLECGGVVKQLGAGVEMFKVGDRGCMLKGGSHENRVRTHVDRWYMIPDTMAFQKAATLPSIYVTVGTEEKRQFLESTYGIPRSQIFSSRNTKIEQGILRETGDRGIDCIFNSLVGELLNAPWRIFADGGTMVEIGKRDIIDRNTLAMEPFDTNALSELWACHSPRT
;
A
#
# COMPACT_ATOMS: atom_id res chain seq x y z
N MET A 1 21.08 -20.10 8.30
CA MET A 1 20.71 -18.73 8.71
C MET A 1 19.54 -18.88 9.66
N GLY A 2 19.77 -18.65 10.96
CA GLY A 2 18.76 -18.87 12.00
C GLY A 2 17.79 -17.70 12.06
N ILE A 3 16.50 -18.02 12.17
CA ILE A 3 15.43 -17.05 12.43
C ILE A 3 15.63 -16.50 13.85
N VAL A 4 15.52 -15.19 14.01
CA VAL A 4 15.60 -14.52 15.32
C VAL A 4 14.37 -14.94 16.14
N PRO A 5 14.53 -15.48 17.37
CA PRO A 5 13.42 -16.09 18.12
C PRO A 5 12.21 -15.18 18.39
N ASP A 6 12.41 -13.86 18.48
CA ASP A 6 11.33 -12.88 18.69
C ASP A 6 10.47 -12.61 17.43
N SER A 7 10.90 -13.08 16.25
CA SER A 7 10.22 -12.77 14.98
C SER A 7 9.14 -13.79 14.58
N GLU A 8 9.03 -14.93 15.26
CA GLU A 8 8.08 -15.99 14.88
C GLU A 8 6.61 -15.54 15.03
N TYR A 9 6.31 -14.68 16.01
CA TYR A 9 4.98 -14.11 16.23
C TYR A 9 4.65 -12.90 15.34
N MET A 10 5.61 -12.43 14.52
CA MET A 10 5.46 -11.30 13.59
C MET A 10 5.37 -11.74 12.13
N LEU A 11 5.41 -13.04 11.85
CA LEU A 11 5.40 -13.56 10.48
C LEU A 11 4.12 -13.17 9.73
N ARG A 12 4.31 -12.42 8.64
CA ARG A 12 3.31 -11.81 7.75
C ARG A 12 2.42 -10.79 8.46
N LEU A 13 2.27 -9.63 7.81
CA LEU A 13 1.56 -8.47 8.36
C LEU A 13 0.13 -8.38 7.85
N GLU A 14 -0.25 -9.12 6.81
CA GLU A 14 -1.50 -8.92 6.09
C GLU A 14 -2.21 -10.25 5.83
N CYS A 15 -3.54 -10.25 5.86
CA CYS A 15 -4.34 -11.39 5.45
C CYS A 15 -5.73 -10.99 4.99
N GLY A 16 -6.34 -11.82 4.14
CA GLY A 16 -7.75 -11.75 3.78
C GLY A 16 -8.50 -12.99 4.28
N GLY A 17 -9.75 -12.83 4.71
CA GLY A 17 -10.54 -13.95 5.22
C GLY A 17 -11.99 -13.58 5.55
N VAL A 18 -12.60 -14.40 6.40
CA VAL A 18 -14.00 -14.25 6.82
C VAL A 18 -14.12 -14.15 8.34
N VAL A 19 -15.04 -13.31 8.82
CA VAL A 19 -15.38 -13.22 10.23
C VAL A 19 -16.02 -14.54 10.68
N LYS A 20 -15.37 -15.24 11.61
CA LYS A 20 -15.88 -16.48 12.19
C LYS A 20 -16.60 -16.29 13.52
N GLN A 21 -16.26 -15.24 14.26
CA GLN A 21 -16.82 -14.94 15.58
C GLN A 21 -16.62 -13.46 15.90
N LEU A 22 -17.57 -12.88 16.64
CA LEU A 22 -17.51 -11.50 17.13
C LEU A 22 -17.25 -11.47 18.64
N GLY A 23 -16.54 -10.44 19.09
CA GLY A 23 -16.43 -10.12 20.52
C GLY A 23 -17.74 -9.57 21.07
N ALA A 24 -17.90 -9.61 22.39
CA ALA A 24 -19.07 -9.02 23.05
C ALA A 24 -19.16 -7.51 22.73
N GLY A 25 -20.34 -7.04 22.31
CA GLY A 25 -20.60 -5.63 21.99
C GLY A 25 -20.18 -5.16 20.59
N VAL A 26 -19.68 -6.05 19.72
CA VAL A 26 -19.38 -5.70 18.32
C VAL A 26 -20.64 -5.81 17.47
N GLU A 27 -21.18 -4.68 17.03
CA GLU A 27 -22.41 -4.60 16.22
C GLU A 27 -22.16 -4.23 14.75
N MET A 28 -20.99 -3.65 14.45
CA MET A 28 -20.66 -3.13 13.11
C MET A 28 -20.31 -4.21 12.05
N PHE A 29 -20.19 -5.47 12.47
CA PHE A 29 -19.87 -6.62 11.62
C PHE A 29 -20.79 -7.79 11.93
N LYS A 30 -20.90 -8.74 11.01
CA LYS A 30 -21.61 -10.02 11.18
C LYS A 30 -20.71 -11.21 10.85
N VAL A 31 -21.02 -12.36 11.42
CA VAL A 31 -20.35 -13.62 11.05
C VAL A 31 -20.59 -13.90 9.56
N GLY A 32 -19.53 -14.23 8.84
CA GLY A 32 -19.54 -14.41 7.39
C GLY A 32 -19.04 -13.20 6.59
N ASP A 33 -18.92 -12.03 7.23
CA ASP A 33 -18.36 -10.84 6.58
C ASP A 33 -16.95 -11.12 6.05
N ARG A 34 -16.72 -10.74 4.79
CA ARG A 34 -15.45 -10.87 4.10
C ARG A 34 -14.63 -9.61 4.35
N GLY A 35 -13.34 -9.78 4.61
CA GLY A 35 -12.46 -8.64 4.82
C GLY A 35 -11.00 -8.97 4.73
N CYS A 36 -10.19 -7.96 5.00
CA CYS A 36 -8.75 -8.05 5.14
C CYS A 36 -8.29 -7.23 6.35
N MET A 37 -7.07 -7.48 6.80
CA MET A 37 -6.48 -6.76 7.92
C MET A 37 -4.96 -6.70 7.85
N LEU A 38 -4.40 -5.70 8.52
CA LEU A 38 -2.98 -5.60 8.82
C LEU A 38 -2.72 -5.91 10.31
N LYS A 39 -2.09 -7.04 10.60
CA LYS A 39 -1.67 -7.46 11.95
C LYS A 39 -0.51 -8.46 11.84
N GLY A 40 0.55 -8.25 12.63
CA GLY A 40 1.61 -9.25 12.81
C GLY A 40 1.07 -10.57 13.37
N GLY A 41 1.65 -11.68 12.91
CA GLY A 41 1.22 -13.03 13.24
C GLY A 41 -0.03 -13.45 12.46
N SER A 42 -0.18 -12.98 11.21
CA SER A 42 -1.31 -13.35 10.36
C SER A 42 -1.12 -14.68 9.62
N HIS A 43 0.04 -15.35 9.77
CA HIS A 43 0.33 -16.69 9.25
C HIS A 43 -0.34 -17.84 10.05
N GLU A 44 -1.62 -17.69 10.38
CA GLU A 44 -2.41 -18.70 11.10
C GLU A 44 -3.77 -18.93 10.44
N ASN A 45 -4.38 -20.08 10.72
CA ASN A 45 -5.73 -20.40 10.23
C ASN A 45 -6.84 -19.58 10.92
N ARG A 46 -6.54 -18.97 12.07
CA ARG A 46 -7.45 -18.14 12.87
C ARG A 46 -6.67 -17.03 13.55
N VAL A 47 -7.07 -15.78 13.31
CA VAL A 47 -6.40 -14.62 13.89
C VAL A 47 -7.44 -13.72 14.54
N ARG A 48 -7.17 -13.27 15.77
CA ARG A 48 -7.98 -12.27 16.48
C ARG A 48 -7.41 -10.87 16.25
N THR A 49 -8.26 -9.90 15.92
CA THR A 49 -7.87 -8.50 15.74
C THR A 49 -8.90 -7.55 16.37
N HIS A 50 -8.51 -6.29 16.56
CA HIS A 50 -9.42 -5.23 16.99
C HIS A 50 -10.33 -4.80 15.82
N VAL A 51 -11.56 -4.36 16.12
CA VAL A 51 -12.57 -4.01 15.11
C VAL A 51 -12.08 -2.97 14.10
N ASP A 52 -11.27 -2.00 14.54
CA ASP A 52 -10.73 -0.93 13.67
C ASP A 52 -9.70 -1.42 12.65
N ARG A 53 -9.21 -2.65 12.78
CA ARG A 53 -8.20 -3.25 11.89
C ARG A 53 -8.81 -4.20 10.88
N TRP A 54 -10.14 -4.34 10.86
CA TRP A 54 -10.84 -5.18 9.90
C TRP A 54 -11.49 -4.32 8.82
N TYR A 55 -11.07 -4.51 7.57
CA TYR A 55 -11.56 -3.77 6.41
C TYR A 55 -12.42 -4.69 5.55
N MET A 56 -13.69 -4.32 5.39
CA MET A 56 -14.64 -5.05 4.56
C MET A 56 -14.17 -5.06 3.11
N ILE A 57 -14.31 -6.22 2.45
CA ILE A 57 -14.08 -6.34 1.01
C ILE A 57 -15.37 -6.73 0.29
N PRO A 58 -15.56 -6.32 -0.98
CA PRO A 58 -16.69 -6.77 -1.78
C PRO A 58 -16.74 -8.30 -1.92
N ASP A 59 -17.94 -8.86 -2.03
CA ASP A 59 -18.15 -10.30 -2.21
C ASP A 59 -17.47 -10.85 -3.47
N THR A 60 -17.33 -10.01 -4.48
CA THR A 60 -16.68 -10.33 -5.76
C THR A 60 -15.15 -10.33 -5.68
N MET A 61 -14.55 -9.86 -4.59
CA MET A 61 -13.10 -9.76 -4.45
C MET A 61 -12.49 -11.04 -3.86
N ALA A 62 -11.48 -11.58 -4.55
CA ALA A 62 -10.69 -12.73 -4.06
C ALA A 62 -9.81 -12.36 -2.86
N PHE A 63 -9.66 -13.26 -1.88
CA PHE A 63 -8.87 -13.01 -0.67
C PHE A 63 -7.39 -12.75 -0.93
N GLN A 64 -6.83 -13.32 -2.00
CA GLN A 64 -5.45 -13.06 -2.40
C GLN A 64 -5.24 -11.57 -2.74
N LYS A 65 -6.20 -10.98 -3.46
CA LYS A 65 -6.18 -9.56 -3.81
C LYS A 65 -6.51 -8.68 -2.61
N ALA A 66 -7.42 -9.14 -1.76
CA ALA A 66 -7.75 -8.44 -0.53
C ALA A 66 -6.57 -8.38 0.45
N ALA A 67 -5.78 -9.45 0.56
CA ALA A 67 -4.63 -9.52 1.45
C ALA A 67 -3.54 -8.50 1.10
N THR A 68 -3.50 -7.97 -0.12
CA THR A 68 -2.54 -6.92 -0.49
C THR A 68 -3.04 -5.52 -0.13
N LEU A 69 -4.36 -5.32 0.03
CA LEU A 69 -4.94 -4.00 0.28
C LEU A 69 -4.45 -3.32 1.57
N PRO A 70 -4.25 -4.02 2.69
CA PRO A 70 -3.81 -3.36 3.92
C PRO A 70 -2.39 -2.77 3.84
N SER A 71 -1.62 -3.14 2.81
CA SER A 71 -0.24 -2.69 2.60
C SER A 71 -0.07 -1.77 1.39
N ILE A 72 -1.17 -1.33 0.76
CA ILE A 72 -1.10 -0.34 -0.33
C ILE A 72 -1.30 1.08 0.21
N TYR A 73 -0.57 2.02 -0.39
CA TYR A 73 -0.79 3.45 -0.22
C TYR A 73 -1.12 4.06 -1.59
N VAL A 74 -2.06 5.00 -1.61
CA VAL A 74 -2.58 5.56 -2.87
C VAL A 74 -2.69 7.07 -2.79
N THR A 75 -2.54 7.74 -3.92
CA THR A 75 -2.71 9.19 -4.02
C THR A 75 -3.93 9.56 -4.85
N VAL A 76 -4.68 10.57 -4.41
CA VAL A 76 -5.83 11.11 -5.16
C VAL A 76 -5.79 12.62 -5.28
N GLY A 77 -6.38 13.13 -6.37
CA GLY A 77 -6.43 14.56 -6.66
C GLY A 77 -7.58 15.29 -5.97
N THR A 78 -8.65 14.61 -5.52
CA THR A 78 -9.85 15.26 -4.96
C THR A 78 -10.45 14.47 -3.80
N GLU A 79 -11.27 15.12 -2.98
CA GLU A 79 -11.91 14.49 -1.82
C GLU A 79 -12.99 13.49 -2.25
N GLU A 80 -13.67 13.73 -3.38
CA GLU A 80 -14.65 12.79 -3.93
C GLU A 80 -13.98 11.47 -4.32
N LYS A 81 -12.78 11.53 -4.92
CA LYS A 81 -11.99 10.33 -5.24
C LYS A 81 -11.49 9.63 -3.98
N ARG A 82 -11.15 10.39 -2.92
CA ARG A 82 -10.78 9.83 -1.62
C ARG A 82 -11.92 9.03 -1.02
N GLN A 83 -13.10 9.65 -0.95
CA GLN A 83 -14.30 9.02 -0.41
C GLN A 83 -14.75 7.82 -1.22
N PHE A 84 -14.59 7.87 -2.55
CA PHE A 84 -14.85 6.71 -3.41
C PHE A 84 -13.95 5.51 -3.06
N LEU A 85 -12.63 5.72 -2.89
CA LEU A 85 -11.71 4.65 -2.52
C LEU A 85 -12.02 4.07 -1.12
N GLU A 86 -12.36 4.94 -0.18
CA GLU A 86 -12.76 4.54 1.18
C GLU A 86 -14.05 3.71 1.17
N SER A 87 -15.12 4.22 0.55
CA SER A 87 -16.44 3.57 0.57
C SER A 87 -16.53 2.33 -0.29
N THR A 88 -15.88 2.32 -1.46
CA THR A 88 -16.02 1.25 -2.46
C THR A 88 -15.03 0.12 -2.22
N TYR A 89 -13.80 0.46 -1.84
CA TYR A 89 -12.71 -0.50 -1.70
C TYR A 89 -12.26 -0.70 -0.26
N GLY A 90 -12.83 0.02 0.70
CA GLY A 90 -12.49 -0.12 2.11
C GLY A 90 -11.08 0.36 2.44
N ILE A 91 -10.45 1.17 1.57
CA ILE A 91 -9.08 1.64 1.79
C ILE A 91 -9.10 2.69 2.92
N PRO A 92 -8.33 2.50 4.00
CA PRO A 92 -8.33 3.41 5.14
C PRO A 92 -7.91 4.83 4.72
N ARG A 93 -8.50 5.86 5.34
CA ARG A 93 -8.10 7.25 5.08
C ARG A 93 -6.62 7.53 5.36
N SER A 94 -6.01 6.82 6.30
CA SER A 94 -4.58 6.91 6.59
C SER A 94 -3.70 6.41 5.43
N GLN A 95 -4.25 5.59 4.53
CA GLN A 95 -3.56 5.05 3.36
C GLN A 95 -3.84 5.84 2.06
N ILE A 96 -4.69 6.86 2.13
CA ILE A 96 -5.05 7.70 0.97
C ILE A 96 -4.47 9.10 1.15
N PHE A 97 -3.49 9.46 0.33
CA PHE A 97 -2.79 10.75 0.33
C PHE A 97 -3.22 11.63 -0.84
N SER A 98 -2.81 12.91 -0.82
CA SER A 98 -3.08 13.81 -1.94
C SER A 98 -1.98 13.72 -2.99
N SER A 99 -2.33 13.62 -4.27
CA SER A 99 -1.39 13.68 -5.38
C SER A 99 -0.91 15.10 -5.72
N ARG A 100 -1.29 16.11 -4.92
CA ARG A 100 -1.02 17.54 -5.18
C ARG A 100 -0.10 18.19 -4.15
N ASN A 101 0.42 17.43 -3.20
CA ASN A 101 1.36 17.92 -2.20
C ASN A 101 2.43 16.88 -1.87
N THR A 102 3.51 17.34 -1.26
CA THR A 102 4.67 16.53 -0.86
C THR A 102 4.51 15.88 0.52
N LYS A 103 3.33 16.01 1.16
CA LYS A 103 3.10 15.46 2.50
C LYS A 103 2.98 13.94 2.53
N ILE A 104 2.96 13.31 1.35
CA ILE A 104 2.93 11.85 1.20
C ILE A 104 4.12 11.19 1.91
N GLU A 105 5.30 11.82 1.87
CA GLU A 105 6.52 11.26 2.46
C GLU A 105 6.37 11.04 3.97
N GLN A 106 6.05 12.11 4.69
CA GLN A 106 5.85 12.07 6.14
C GLN A 106 4.70 11.13 6.53
N GLY A 107 3.64 11.10 5.71
CA GLY A 107 2.51 10.21 5.92
C GLY A 107 2.91 8.74 5.82
N ILE A 108 3.61 8.37 4.75
CA ILE A 108 4.03 6.99 4.51
C ILE A 108 5.07 6.54 5.53
N LEU A 109 6.09 7.35 5.83
CA LEU A 109 7.10 6.97 6.82
C LEU A 109 6.47 6.75 8.20
N ARG A 110 5.51 7.59 8.60
CA ARG A 110 4.76 7.40 9.85
C ARG A 110 3.96 6.10 9.87
N GLU A 111 3.26 5.77 8.78
CA GLU A 111 2.44 4.55 8.73
C GLU A 111 3.29 3.28 8.56
N THR A 112 4.47 3.38 7.97
CA THR A 112 5.41 2.25 7.76
C THR A 112 6.45 2.09 8.88
N GLY A 113 6.47 2.98 9.88
CA GLY A 113 7.47 2.95 10.95
C GLY A 113 8.89 3.18 10.42
N ASP A 114 9.04 4.17 9.54
CA ASP A 114 10.29 4.56 8.85
C ASP A 114 10.88 3.49 7.92
N ARG A 115 10.17 2.37 7.69
CA ARG A 115 10.63 1.31 6.76
C ARG A 115 10.52 1.74 5.30
N GLY A 116 9.51 2.53 4.95
CA GLY A 116 9.23 2.90 3.55
C GLY A 116 8.48 1.82 2.75
N ILE A 117 8.53 1.97 1.42
CA ILE A 117 7.75 1.23 0.42
C ILE A 117 8.66 0.34 -0.43
N ASP A 118 8.28 -0.93 -0.59
CA ASP A 118 9.04 -1.89 -1.38
C ASP A 118 8.83 -1.70 -2.89
N CYS A 119 7.63 -1.29 -3.31
CA CYS A 119 7.31 -1.09 -4.73
C CYS A 119 6.42 0.13 -4.94
N ILE A 120 6.85 1.04 -5.81
CA ILE A 120 6.12 2.28 -6.11
C ILE A 120 5.75 2.31 -7.59
N PHE A 121 4.46 2.45 -7.89
CA PHE A 121 3.99 2.78 -9.23
C PHE A 121 3.88 4.29 -9.37
N ASN A 122 4.85 4.91 -10.02
CA ASN A 122 4.88 6.35 -10.19
C ASN A 122 4.25 6.79 -11.52
N SER A 123 3.42 7.83 -11.45
CA SER A 123 2.96 8.61 -12.61
C SER A 123 3.04 10.12 -12.37
N LEU A 124 3.63 10.53 -11.24
CA LEU A 124 3.84 11.93 -10.90
C LEU A 124 4.99 12.51 -11.72
N VAL A 125 4.97 13.83 -11.91
CA VAL A 125 5.92 14.55 -12.76
C VAL A 125 6.58 15.71 -12.02
N GLY A 126 7.78 16.11 -12.46
CA GLY A 126 8.52 17.25 -11.90
C GLY A 126 8.91 17.08 -10.44
N GLU A 127 8.81 18.14 -9.63
CA GLU A 127 9.19 18.16 -8.21
C GLU A 127 8.49 17.10 -7.34
N LEU A 128 7.34 16.60 -7.79
CA LEU A 128 6.62 15.54 -7.09
C LEU A 128 7.27 14.16 -7.28
N LEU A 129 8.18 14.00 -8.24
CA LEU A 129 8.95 12.77 -8.46
C LEU A 129 9.99 12.54 -7.34
N ASN A 130 10.46 13.61 -6.69
CA ASN A 130 11.44 13.52 -5.61
C ASN A 130 10.87 12.87 -4.33
N ALA A 131 9.58 13.04 -4.05
CA ALA A 131 8.97 12.50 -2.84
C ALA A 131 8.89 10.95 -2.82
N PRO A 132 8.47 10.27 -3.92
CA PRO A 132 8.58 8.81 -4.06
C PRO A 132 9.98 8.25 -3.79
N TRP A 133 11.04 8.95 -4.21
CA TRP A 133 12.41 8.47 -3.99
C TRP A 133 12.80 8.41 -2.52
N ARG A 134 12.25 9.31 -1.69
CA ARG A 134 12.58 9.42 -0.26
C ARG A 134 11.81 8.47 0.65
N ILE A 135 10.85 7.73 0.08
CA ILE A 135 10.04 6.74 0.81
C ILE A 135 10.36 5.31 0.41
N PHE A 136 11.49 5.07 -0.27
CA PHE A 136 11.93 3.72 -0.61
C PHE A 136 12.38 2.95 0.63
N ALA A 137 11.91 1.71 0.73
CA ALA A 137 12.59 0.70 1.54
C ALA A 137 13.87 0.25 0.82
N ASP A 138 14.85 -0.24 1.59
CA ASP A 138 16.08 -0.82 1.03
C ASP A 138 15.76 -1.92 0.00
N GLY A 139 16.37 -1.84 -1.18
CA GLY A 139 16.14 -2.77 -2.29
C GLY A 139 14.79 -2.63 -2.99
N GLY A 140 14.04 -1.55 -2.74
CA GLY A 140 12.75 -1.35 -3.37
C GLY A 140 12.82 -1.03 -4.88
N THR A 141 11.69 -1.20 -5.56
CA THR A 141 11.56 -1.00 -7.01
C THR A 141 10.59 0.13 -7.34
N MET A 142 11.03 1.08 -8.16
CA MET A 142 10.15 2.06 -8.78
C MET A 142 9.74 1.60 -10.17
N VAL A 143 8.44 1.54 -10.42
CA VAL A 143 7.86 1.32 -11.74
C VAL A 143 7.32 2.65 -12.25
N GLU A 144 8.07 3.27 -13.16
CA GLU A 144 7.65 4.49 -13.84
C GLU A 144 6.70 4.14 -14.99
N ILE A 145 5.49 4.65 -14.93
CA ILE A 145 4.50 4.52 -16.01
C ILE A 145 4.32 5.83 -16.79
N GLY A 146 4.75 6.96 -16.22
CA GLY A 146 4.76 8.27 -16.88
C GLY A 146 5.87 8.39 -17.92
N LYS A 147 5.60 9.09 -19.02
CA LYS A 147 6.61 9.40 -20.05
C LYS A 147 7.06 10.85 -20.06
N ARG A 148 6.38 11.72 -19.30
CA ARG A 148 6.51 13.17 -19.45
C ARG A 148 7.90 13.65 -19.08
N ASP A 149 8.40 13.32 -17.90
CA ASP A 149 9.75 13.72 -17.47
C ASP A 149 10.86 13.15 -18.36
N ILE A 150 10.65 11.97 -18.95
CA ILE A 150 11.59 11.34 -19.88
C ILE A 150 11.60 12.10 -21.22
N ILE A 151 10.42 12.44 -21.74
CA ILE A 151 10.28 13.23 -22.97
C ILE A 151 10.90 14.61 -22.77
N ASP A 152 10.67 15.22 -21.61
CA ASP A 152 11.17 16.55 -21.24
C ASP A 152 12.66 16.53 -20.83
N ARG A 153 13.29 15.35 -20.78
CA ARG A 153 14.70 15.14 -20.39
C ARG A 153 15.06 15.73 -19.03
N ASN A 154 14.16 15.56 -18.06
CA ASN A 154 14.40 15.98 -16.68
C ASN A 154 15.47 15.12 -16.00
N THR A 155 15.99 15.63 -14.89
CA THR A 155 17.03 14.95 -14.10
C THR A 155 16.44 13.90 -13.17
N LEU A 156 17.20 12.84 -12.91
CA LEU A 156 16.87 11.79 -11.97
C LEU A 156 17.84 11.84 -10.79
N ALA A 157 17.31 11.79 -9.58
CA ALA A 157 18.14 11.69 -8.38
C ALA A 157 18.84 10.32 -8.33
N MET A 158 20.15 10.30 -8.08
CA MET A 158 20.94 9.07 -8.00
C MET A 158 21.13 8.53 -6.59
N GLU A 159 20.88 9.35 -5.56
CA GLU A 159 20.94 8.97 -4.14
C GLU A 159 20.19 7.65 -3.80
N PRO A 160 18.98 7.37 -4.35
CA PRO A 160 18.25 6.14 -4.01
C PRO A 160 18.97 4.84 -4.41
N PHE A 161 19.91 4.89 -5.36
CA PHE A 161 20.63 3.68 -5.79
C PHE A 161 21.67 3.22 -4.76
N ASP A 162 22.00 4.06 -3.76
CA ASP A 162 22.88 3.67 -2.64
C ASP A 162 22.26 2.56 -1.77
N THR A 163 20.93 2.41 -1.79
CA THR A 163 20.20 1.37 -1.05
C THR A 163 19.80 0.17 -1.93
N ASN A 164 20.46 -0.01 -3.08
CA ASN A 164 20.14 -1.02 -4.10
C ASN A 164 18.73 -0.87 -4.70
N ALA A 165 18.16 0.34 -4.70
CA ALA A 165 16.89 0.58 -5.37
C ALA A 165 17.00 0.32 -6.88
N LEU A 166 15.88 -0.11 -7.49
CA LEU A 166 15.77 -0.33 -8.92
C LEU A 166 14.73 0.62 -9.52
N SER A 167 14.95 1.04 -10.77
CA SER A 167 13.99 1.83 -11.54
C SER A 167 13.69 1.12 -12.86
N GLU A 168 12.43 0.78 -13.08
CA GLU A 168 11.94 0.18 -14.32
C GLU A 168 10.96 1.12 -15.03
N LEU A 169 11.08 1.21 -16.36
CA LEU A 169 10.15 1.96 -17.20
C LEU A 169 9.18 1.00 -17.88
N TRP A 170 7.89 1.10 -17.53
CA TRP A 170 6.85 0.27 -18.11
C TRP A 170 6.10 1.06 -19.19
N ALA A 171 6.64 1.05 -20.41
CA ALA A 171 6.02 1.69 -21.55
C ALA A 171 4.96 0.79 -22.20
N CYS A 172 3.68 1.09 -21.96
CA CYS A 172 2.61 0.53 -22.78
C CYS A 172 2.76 1.08 -24.22
N HIS A 173 3.00 0.18 -25.18
CA HIS A 173 3.02 0.52 -26.60
C HIS A 173 1.58 0.72 -27.05
N SER A 174 1.16 1.97 -27.26
CA SER A 174 -0.01 2.22 -28.10
C SER A 174 0.40 1.91 -29.54
N PRO A 175 -0.33 1.04 -30.27
CA PRO A 175 -0.04 0.83 -31.67
C PRO A 175 -0.17 2.17 -32.39
N ARG A 176 0.88 2.58 -33.11
CA ARG A 176 0.83 3.78 -33.94
C ARG A 176 -0.26 3.55 -35.00
N THR A 177 -1.32 4.35 -34.97
CA THR A 177 -2.26 4.49 -36.09
C THR A 177 -1.58 5.20 -37.25
#